data_AF-A0A5J5HMH9-F1
#
_entry.id   AF-A0A5J5HMH9-F1
#
_cell.length_a   1.000
_cell.length_b   1.000
_cell.length_c   1.000
_cell.angle_alpha   90.00
_cell.angle_beta   90.00
_cell.angle_gamma   90.00
#
_symmetry.space_group_name_H-M   'P 1'
#
loop_
_entity.id
_entity.type
_entity.pdbx_description
1 polymer ?
#
loop_
_entity_poly.entity_id
_entity_poly.type
_entity_poly.pdbx_seq_one_letter_code
_entity_poly.pdbx_strand_id
1 'polypeptide(L)'
;MRKFINLFLSLFLVFVPLFGSVQAQAESSLDTSYMIVIDASGSMDGNDRMERAKSSAENFLNGIKGLNVEAGLMVFYDCGDIRVLHELTTDIDALIQPLRQIQPSGLTPLAGSIAFGANYLHQNGLGDKGKLIAYTDGMDTCGGSYPEARDAIEGLEIDIWGIDLSPEDERAIEEGLGQDVKDMDEPPVELSRILVDPFPENFYVGQSIQVHVKGEWSDGSIQAIPPNEVQYKSSREDIAVISNTGQMTALARGSSYIDFTYQGQTLRTTVTVKPAPTLDRLFVDPFPENVMAGEVFQLQLKGEWSDGSVKTISPDEINYKSSREDRIVISDDGQMTALASGSSYVEFEYGNKKLRIVVTIKRAPTLTDFYLDSTLPSTLVLGDVYTISGLKAKWSDGSVIDVPVTDVTVSSSRPDRVQVKNGELEAVASGLTSITLEYKGKTIRSSVKVTTGKTLTNFYLDSALPSSLTIGDTYTISGLKAKWSDGSVTDVPVTDVTVSSSRSDRIKVTNGELEAVALGSSYIYLEYGGKTIQSTVKATR
;
A
#
# COMPACT_ATOMS: atom_id res chain seq x y z
N MET A 1 108.96 48.31 37.69
CA MET A 1 109.07 49.64 38.35
C MET A 1 108.59 50.70 37.38
N ARG A 2 107.72 51.61 37.84
CA ARG A 2 107.30 52.87 37.19
C ARG A 2 106.38 52.82 35.95
N LYS A 3 105.51 53.84 35.99
CA LYS A 3 104.33 54.21 35.21
C LYS A 3 104.67 54.87 33.86
N PHE A 4 103.57 55.13 33.10
CA PHE A 4 103.33 56.11 32.02
C PHE A 4 103.50 55.52 30.60
N ILE A 5 102.57 55.66 29.64
CA ILE A 5 101.68 56.78 29.27
C ILE A 5 100.40 56.28 28.55
N ASN A 6 99.32 57.05 28.68
CA ASN A 6 98.02 56.95 28.02
C ASN A 6 98.07 57.12 26.49
N LEU A 7 97.12 56.51 25.78
CA LEU A 7 96.49 57.15 24.62
C LEU A 7 94.98 56.86 24.61
N PHE A 8 94.21 57.93 24.62
CA PHE A 8 92.75 57.98 24.58
C PHE A 8 92.29 58.03 23.11
N LEU A 9 91.31 57.21 22.74
CA LEU A 9 90.41 57.53 21.64
C LEU A 9 89.00 57.03 21.97
N SER A 10 88.05 57.96 21.92
CA SER A 10 86.66 57.79 22.36
C SER A 10 85.83 56.97 21.39
N LEU A 11 84.98 56.07 21.91
CA LEU A 11 83.70 55.75 21.28
C LEU A 11 82.65 55.53 22.38
N PHE A 12 81.61 56.36 22.34
CA PHE A 12 80.43 56.28 23.21
C PHE A 12 79.59 55.06 22.77
N LEU A 13 79.29 54.14 23.70
CA LEU A 13 78.13 53.26 23.59
C LEU A 13 77.50 53.06 24.96
N VAL A 14 76.18 53.13 24.93
CA VAL A 14 75.23 53.33 26.03
C VAL A 14 75.26 52.18 27.03
N PHE A 15 75.30 52.54 28.31
CA PHE A 15 75.29 51.64 29.46
C PHE A 15 73.84 51.29 29.82
N VAL A 16 73.45 50.02 29.68
CA VAL A 16 72.24 49.45 30.31
C VAL A 16 72.70 48.34 31.24
N PRO A 17 72.40 48.38 32.55
CA PRO A 17 72.83 47.34 33.47
C PRO A 17 71.97 46.08 33.27
N LEU A 18 72.63 44.92 33.10
CA LEU A 18 72.02 43.61 33.25
C LEU A 18 71.60 43.44 34.72
N PHE A 19 70.31 43.63 35.01
CA PHE A 19 69.67 42.92 36.11
C PHE A 19 69.19 41.58 35.54
N GLY A 20 69.93 40.50 35.84
CA GLY A 20 69.39 39.16 35.69
C GLY A 20 68.29 38.98 36.72
N SER A 21 67.03 39.21 36.32
CA SER A 21 65.87 38.75 37.07
C SER A 21 65.87 37.24 37.03
N VAL A 22 66.17 36.59 38.16
CA VAL A 22 65.65 35.25 38.44
C VAL A 22 64.13 35.43 38.52
N GLN A 23 63.44 35.20 37.41
CA GLN A 23 62.01 34.93 37.46
C GLN A 23 61.87 33.58 38.15
N ALA A 24 61.54 33.61 39.45
CA ALA A 24 60.82 32.51 40.05
C ALA A 24 59.53 32.38 39.26
N GLN A 25 59.49 31.39 38.37
CA GLN A 25 58.25 30.93 37.76
C GLN A 25 57.41 30.40 38.93
N ALA A 26 56.32 31.09 39.26
CA ALA A 26 55.33 30.53 40.16
C ALA A 26 54.83 29.25 39.50
N GLU A 27 55.19 28.09 40.06
CA GLU A 27 54.51 26.85 39.76
C GLU A 27 53.02 27.11 40.05
N SER A 28 52.17 26.95 39.03
CA SER A 28 50.72 26.98 39.27
C SER A 28 50.42 25.82 40.21
N SER A 29 50.06 26.12 41.46
CA SER A 29 49.58 25.08 42.36
C SER A 29 48.35 24.42 41.72
N LEU A 30 48.28 23.09 41.80
CA LEU A 30 47.07 22.38 41.40
C LEU A 30 45.97 22.70 42.41
N ASP A 31 44.73 22.78 41.97
CA ASP A 31 43.63 23.17 42.88
C ASP A 31 43.31 22.03 43.84
N THR A 32 43.27 20.79 43.33
CA THR A 32 42.94 19.58 44.09
C THR A 32 43.71 18.36 43.58
N SER A 33 44.21 17.53 44.49
CA SER A 33 44.67 16.16 44.22
C SER A 33 43.57 15.16 44.58
N TYR A 34 43.08 14.40 43.60
CA TYR A 34 42.05 13.37 43.80
C TYR A 34 42.68 11.99 43.94
N MET A 35 42.17 11.17 44.88
CA MET A 35 42.44 9.73 44.91
C MET A 35 41.14 8.97 44.74
N ILE A 36 41.03 8.23 43.64
CA ILE A 36 39.92 7.32 43.39
C ILE A 36 40.27 5.97 43.99
N VAL A 37 39.45 5.47 44.91
CA VAL A 37 39.62 4.18 45.58
C VAL A 37 38.47 3.26 45.16
N ILE A 38 38.80 2.18 44.47
CA ILE A 38 37.82 1.19 44.01
C ILE A 38 37.88 -0.05 44.89
N ASP A 39 36.75 -0.38 45.51
CA ASP A 39 36.52 -1.69 46.09
C ASP A 39 36.45 -2.73 44.97
N ALA A 40 37.39 -3.67 44.98
CA ALA A 40 37.39 -4.82 44.11
C ALA A 40 37.34 -6.12 44.91
N SER A 41 36.75 -6.10 46.11
CA SER A 41 36.42 -7.30 46.85
C SER A 41 35.41 -8.16 46.08
N GLY A 42 35.30 -9.44 46.45
CA GLY A 42 34.45 -10.40 45.76
C GLY A 42 32.95 -10.07 45.79
N SER A 43 32.47 -9.28 46.75
CA SER A 43 31.05 -8.86 46.82
C SER A 43 30.63 -7.98 45.65
N MET A 44 31.59 -7.27 45.05
CA MET A 44 31.38 -6.39 43.90
C MET A 44 31.05 -7.12 42.58
N ASP A 45 31.14 -8.46 42.54
CA ASP A 45 30.79 -9.29 41.36
C ASP A 45 29.26 -9.47 41.17
N GLY A 46 28.46 -9.17 42.20
CA GLY A 46 27.00 -9.30 42.15
C GLY A 46 26.31 -8.08 41.54
N ASN A 47 25.13 -8.29 40.92
CA ASN A 47 24.19 -7.24 40.51
C ASN A 47 24.83 -5.99 39.87
N ASP A 48 25.73 -6.17 38.91
CA ASP A 48 26.42 -5.08 38.18
C ASP A 48 27.13 -4.01 39.05
N ARG A 49 27.40 -4.32 40.33
CA ARG A 49 27.99 -3.38 41.30
C ARG A 49 29.33 -2.82 40.83
N MET A 50 30.23 -3.68 40.36
CA MET A 50 31.52 -3.26 39.81
C MET A 50 31.36 -2.41 38.54
N GLU A 51 30.42 -2.73 37.66
CA GLU A 51 30.13 -1.94 36.46
C GLU A 51 29.59 -0.54 36.83
N ARG A 52 28.72 -0.45 37.83
CA ARG A 52 28.22 0.84 38.36
C ARG A 52 29.33 1.65 39.00
N ALA A 53 30.17 1.03 39.84
CA ALA A 53 31.36 1.65 40.44
C ALA A 53 32.28 2.26 39.37
N LYS A 54 32.66 1.46 38.37
CA LYS A 54 33.52 1.90 37.26
C LYS A 54 32.87 3.00 36.45
N SER A 55 31.59 2.86 36.12
CA SER A 55 30.88 3.86 35.30
C SER A 55 30.79 5.20 36.02
N SER A 56 30.53 5.21 37.33
CA SER A 56 30.50 6.46 38.11
C SER A 56 31.88 7.07 38.29
N ALA A 57 32.90 6.26 38.58
CA ALA A 57 34.27 6.75 38.66
C ALA A 57 34.74 7.32 37.31
N GLU A 58 34.38 6.67 36.20
CA GLU A 58 34.70 7.15 34.86
C GLU A 58 33.98 8.47 34.54
N ASN A 59 32.69 8.59 34.90
CA ASN A 59 31.93 9.83 34.74
C ASN A 59 32.55 10.99 35.54
N PHE A 60 32.96 10.72 36.79
CA PHE A 60 33.66 11.71 37.60
C PHE A 60 34.99 12.14 36.95
N LEU A 61 35.83 11.17 36.55
CA LEU A 61 37.10 11.44 35.89
C LEU A 61 36.89 12.25 34.59
N ASN A 62 35.87 11.93 33.80
CA ASN A 62 35.51 12.68 32.60
C ASN A 62 35.09 14.13 32.92
N GLY A 63 34.38 14.35 34.03
CA GLY A 63 33.93 15.68 34.47
C GLY A 63 35.06 16.61 34.92
N ILE A 64 36.18 16.07 35.38
CA ILE A 64 37.34 16.88 35.83
C ILE A 64 38.40 17.11 34.74
N LYS A 65 38.22 16.55 33.53
CA LYS A 65 39.14 16.76 32.42
C LYS A 65 39.24 18.23 32.04
N GLY A 66 40.48 18.70 31.86
CA GLY A 66 40.76 20.10 31.50
C GLY A 66 40.68 21.09 32.67
N LEU A 67 40.39 20.62 33.89
CA LEU A 67 40.56 21.42 35.11
C LEU A 67 42.01 21.39 35.58
N ASN A 68 42.40 22.34 36.44
CA ASN A 68 43.74 22.46 37.01
C ASN A 68 43.94 21.49 38.20
N VAL A 69 43.87 20.19 37.94
CA VAL A 69 43.82 19.13 38.97
C VAL A 69 44.70 17.93 38.58
N GLU A 70 44.99 17.07 39.54
CA GLU A 70 45.55 15.74 39.30
C GLU A 70 44.69 14.65 39.94
N ALA A 71 44.77 13.42 39.43
CA ALA A 71 44.07 12.27 39.98
C ALA A 71 44.96 11.02 39.98
N GLY A 72 44.80 10.21 41.02
CA GLY A 72 45.37 8.87 41.15
C GLY A 72 44.28 7.81 41.24
N LEU A 73 44.63 6.56 40.94
CA LEU A 73 43.73 5.42 41.02
C LEU A 73 44.32 4.34 41.93
N MET A 74 43.53 3.94 42.91
CA MET A 74 43.79 2.90 43.87
C MET A 74 42.71 1.85 43.81
N VAL A 75 43.10 0.61 44.08
CA VAL A 75 42.19 -0.53 44.20
C VAL A 75 42.55 -1.33 45.43
N PHE A 76 41.57 -2.01 46.01
CA PHE A 76 41.83 -3.04 46.99
C PHE A 76 41.05 -4.32 46.67
N TYR A 77 41.70 -5.46 46.87
CA TYR A 77 41.13 -6.77 46.56
C TYR A 77 40.92 -7.62 47.81
N ASP A 78 41.90 -7.65 48.72
CA ASP A 78 41.86 -8.54 49.88
C ASP A 78 42.61 -7.92 51.07
N CYS A 79 42.55 -8.55 52.24
CA CYS A 79 43.25 -8.10 53.43
C CYS A 79 44.77 -8.02 53.17
N GLY A 80 45.32 -6.80 53.16
CA GLY A 80 46.73 -6.53 52.87
C GLY A 80 47.07 -6.36 51.37
N ASP A 81 46.07 -6.41 50.49
CA ASP A 81 46.23 -6.20 49.05
C ASP A 81 45.55 -4.89 48.59
N ILE A 82 46.13 -3.77 49.03
CA ILE A 82 45.77 -2.41 48.61
C ILE A 82 46.87 -1.91 47.67
N ARG A 83 46.51 -1.49 46.45
CA ARG A 83 47.46 -1.12 45.40
C ARG A 83 47.13 0.22 44.78
N VAL A 84 48.15 1.03 44.54
CA VAL A 84 48.08 2.15 43.60
C VAL A 84 48.17 1.56 42.19
N LEU A 85 47.06 1.58 41.44
CA LEU A 85 47.04 1.13 40.03
C LEU A 85 47.58 2.20 39.09
N HIS A 86 47.39 3.46 39.45
CA HIS A 86 47.96 4.59 38.73
C HIS A 86 48.34 5.69 39.72
N GLU A 87 49.58 6.17 39.64
CA GLU A 87 50.07 7.30 40.42
C GLU A 87 49.31 8.59 40.06
N LEU A 88 49.41 9.62 40.90
CA LEU A 88 48.83 10.92 40.63
C LEU A 88 49.36 11.48 39.29
N THR A 89 48.44 11.92 38.43
CA THR A 89 48.77 12.50 37.12
C THR A 89 47.76 13.57 36.74
N THR A 90 48.19 14.55 35.95
CA THR A 90 47.32 15.54 35.29
C THR A 90 46.71 14.98 34.00
N ASP A 91 47.24 13.87 33.46
CA ASP A 91 46.65 13.17 32.32
C ASP A 91 45.53 12.23 32.79
N ILE A 92 44.34 12.79 32.96
CA ILE A 92 43.18 12.07 33.52
C ILE A 92 42.75 10.90 32.63
N ASP A 93 43.00 10.96 31.32
CA ASP A 93 42.69 9.86 30.39
C ASP A 93 43.48 8.58 30.69
N ALA A 94 44.68 8.72 31.29
CA ALA A 94 45.54 7.59 31.64
C ALA A 94 44.92 6.68 32.71
N LEU A 95 43.96 7.16 33.51
CA LEU A 95 43.30 6.38 34.58
C LEU A 95 42.16 5.49 34.05
N ILE A 96 41.60 5.79 32.88
CA ILE A 96 40.37 5.16 32.37
C ILE A 96 40.59 3.68 32.02
N GLN A 97 41.70 3.36 31.35
CA GLN A 97 42.01 1.97 30.99
C GLN A 97 42.30 1.09 32.21
N PRO A 98 43.16 1.50 33.17
CA PRO A 98 43.34 0.79 34.44
C PRO A 98 42.04 0.56 35.20
N LEU A 99 41.18 1.58 35.31
CA LEU A 99 39.88 1.49 35.99
C LEU A 99 38.97 0.39 35.39
N ARG A 100 38.86 0.34 34.06
CA ARG A 100 38.01 -0.65 33.38
C ARG A 100 38.50 -2.09 33.56
N GLN A 101 39.81 -2.28 33.75
CA GLN A 101 40.44 -3.59 33.90
C GLN A 101 40.30 -4.20 35.31
N ILE A 102 39.82 -3.45 36.29
CA ILE A 102 39.61 -3.95 37.66
C ILE A 102 38.60 -5.11 37.63
N GLN A 103 38.87 -6.19 38.35
CA GLN A 103 37.97 -7.35 38.45
C GLN A 103 37.78 -7.71 39.92
N PRO A 104 36.54 -7.99 40.38
CA PRO A 104 36.26 -8.37 41.76
C PRO A 104 36.99 -9.64 42.20
N SER A 105 37.59 -9.64 43.39
CA SER A 105 38.18 -10.80 44.07
C SER A 105 38.52 -10.44 45.52
N GLY A 106 38.35 -11.36 46.48
CA GLY A 106 38.88 -11.22 47.86
C GLY A 106 37.92 -10.55 48.87
N LEU A 107 38.45 -10.11 50.01
CA LEU A 107 37.70 -9.44 51.11
C LEU A 107 37.83 -7.91 51.08
N THR A 108 37.06 -7.21 51.92
CA THR A 108 36.90 -5.75 51.89
C THR A 108 37.70 -5.06 53.02
N PRO A 109 38.96 -4.61 52.81
CA PRO A 109 39.71 -3.79 53.77
C PRO A 109 39.35 -2.30 53.67
N LEU A 110 38.06 -1.92 53.75
CA LEU A 110 37.61 -0.55 53.49
C LEU A 110 38.31 0.50 54.37
N ALA A 111 38.34 0.31 55.69
CA ALA A 111 38.97 1.27 56.59
C ALA A 111 40.49 1.39 56.32
N GLY A 112 41.14 0.25 56.08
CA GLY A 112 42.55 0.21 55.71
C GLY A 112 42.85 0.92 54.37
N SER A 113 41.97 0.76 53.38
CA SER A 113 42.11 1.39 52.06
C SER A 113 41.94 2.91 52.12
N ILE A 114 41.00 3.41 52.91
CA ILE A 114 40.79 4.84 53.14
C ILE A 114 42.01 5.42 53.84
N ALA A 115 42.50 4.78 54.91
CA ALA A 115 43.69 5.23 55.61
C ALA A 115 44.93 5.25 54.69
N PHE A 116 45.10 4.22 53.86
CA PHE A 116 46.22 4.15 52.92
C PHE A 116 46.13 5.21 51.83
N GLY A 117 44.96 5.40 51.21
CA GLY A 117 44.71 6.44 50.22
C GLY A 117 44.90 7.85 50.74
N ALA A 118 44.42 8.12 51.96
CA ALA A 118 44.60 9.41 52.63
C ALA A 118 46.08 9.71 52.89
N ASN A 119 46.82 8.76 53.45
CA ASN A 119 48.25 8.91 53.68
C ASN A 119 49.04 9.08 52.37
N TYR A 120 48.64 8.39 51.31
CA TYR A 120 49.25 8.57 49.99
C TYR A 120 49.02 9.99 49.45
N LEU A 121 47.80 10.53 49.56
CA LEU A 121 47.49 11.90 49.16
C LEU A 121 48.30 12.92 49.96
N HIS A 122 48.38 12.77 51.29
CA HIS A 122 49.18 13.67 52.14
C HIS A 122 50.67 13.71 51.76
N GLN A 123 51.21 12.59 51.28
CA GLN A 123 52.63 12.46 50.96
C GLN A 123 52.98 12.88 49.53
N ASN A 124 52.06 12.65 48.58
CA ASN A 124 52.35 12.74 47.15
C ASN A 124 51.47 13.76 46.40
N GLY A 125 50.40 14.26 47.01
CA GLY A 125 49.53 15.26 46.42
C GLY A 125 50.23 16.61 46.27
N LEU A 126 50.09 17.21 45.08
CA LEU A 126 50.60 18.54 44.74
C LEU A 126 49.51 19.61 44.76
N GLY A 127 48.26 19.23 45.00
CA GLY A 127 47.11 20.13 45.06
C GLY A 127 46.99 20.87 46.38
N ASP A 128 46.45 22.09 46.33
CA ASP A 128 46.17 22.92 47.51
C ASP A 128 45.12 22.26 48.45
N LYS A 129 44.32 21.35 47.89
CA LYS A 129 43.40 20.47 48.61
C LYS A 129 43.63 19.01 48.20
N GLY A 130 43.32 18.08 49.11
CA GLY A 130 43.23 16.67 48.77
C GLY A 130 41.80 16.16 48.92
N LYS A 131 41.34 15.35 47.96
CA LYS A 131 40.03 14.70 48.02
C LYS A 131 40.14 13.20 47.73
N LEU A 132 39.61 12.37 48.61
CA LEU A 132 39.51 10.93 48.43
C LEU A 132 38.07 10.55 48.04
N ILE A 133 37.91 9.70 47.03
CA ILE A 133 36.60 9.21 46.61
C ILE A 133 36.64 7.69 46.61
N ALA A 134 35.91 7.06 47.53
CA ALA A 134 35.84 5.61 47.66
C ALA A 134 34.53 5.08 47.09
N TYR A 135 34.59 3.96 46.37
CA TYR A 135 33.44 3.26 45.79
C TYR A 135 33.39 1.85 46.39
N THR A 136 32.31 1.48 47.10
CA THR A 136 32.23 0.21 47.86
C THR A 136 30.80 -0.33 48.00
N ASP A 137 30.66 -1.65 48.10
CA ASP A 137 29.38 -2.34 48.36
C ASP A 137 29.29 -2.97 49.76
N GLY A 138 30.25 -2.71 50.65
CA GLY A 138 30.25 -3.30 51.98
C GLY A 138 31.13 -2.60 53.02
N MET A 139 31.11 -3.12 54.24
CA MET A 139 31.95 -2.65 55.35
C MET A 139 33.33 -3.31 55.35
N ASP A 140 34.24 -2.78 56.18
CA ASP A 140 35.51 -3.43 56.49
C ASP A 140 35.29 -4.83 57.10
N THR A 141 35.81 -5.85 56.42
CA THR A 141 35.76 -7.27 56.83
C THR A 141 37.13 -7.82 57.23
N CYS A 142 38.17 -6.97 57.22
CA CYS A 142 39.55 -7.32 57.53
C CYS A 142 40.00 -6.88 58.94
N GLY A 143 39.09 -6.31 59.73
CA GLY A 143 39.38 -5.83 61.08
C GLY A 143 40.07 -4.46 61.12
N GLY A 144 39.95 -3.68 60.05
CA GLY A 144 40.42 -2.31 59.98
C GLY A 144 39.68 -1.38 60.96
N SER A 145 40.38 -0.37 61.45
CA SER A 145 39.85 0.58 62.43
C SER A 145 39.34 1.85 61.73
N TYR A 146 38.01 2.03 61.66
CA TYR A 146 37.43 3.28 61.15
C TYR A 146 37.91 4.53 61.90
N PRO A 147 38.14 4.52 63.23
CA PRO A 147 38.78 5.63 63.92
C PRO A 147 40.19 5.96 63.39
N GLU A 148 41.01 4.96 63.06
CA GLU A 148 42.34 5.21 62.46
C GLU A 148 42.22 5.77 61.05
N ALA A 149 41.27 5.26 60.26
CA ALA A 149 40.96 5.80 58.94
C ALA A 149 40.47 7.25 59.01
N ARG A 150 39.62 7.57 60.01
CA ARG A 150 39.14 8.92 60.30
C ARG A 150 40.29 9.87 60.64
N ASP A 151 41.21 9.44 61.49
CA ASP A 151 42.36 10.27 61.86
C ASP A 151 43.29 10.49 60.64
N ALA A 152 43.41 9.51 59.74
CA ALA A 152 44.22 9.64 58.52
C ALA A 152 43.64 10.61 57.48
N ILE A 153 42.31 10.75 57.40
CA ILE A 153 41.65 11.68 56.46
C ILE A 153 41.60 13.13 56.97
N GLU A 154 42.15 13.43 58.15
CA GLU A 154 42.18 14.80 58.67
C GLU A 154 42.84 15.77 57.68
N GLY A 155 42.13 16.84 57.31
CA GLY A 155 42.59 17.82 56.32
C GLY A 155 42.28 17.46 54.85
N LEU A 156 41.64 16.32 54.59
CA LEU A 156 41.15 15.91 53.27
C LEU A 156 39.63 16.01 53.19
N GLU A 157 39.10 16.24 51.99
CA GLU A 157 37.70 15.98 51.69
C GLU A 157 37.55 14.48 51.35
N ILE A 158 36.48 13.84 51.78
CA ILE A 158 36.22 12.44 51.44
C ILE A 158 34.76 12.27 51.03
N ASP A 159 34.56 11.55 49.92
CA ASP A 159 33.25 11.06 49.49
C ASP A 159 33.29 9.53 49.51
N ILE A 160 32.29 8.91 50.13
CA ILE A 160 32.10 7.46 50.07
C ILE A 160 30.83 7.20 49.28
N TRP A 161 30.97 6.50 48.17
CA TRP A 161 29.89 6.09 47.30
C TRP A 161 29.53 4.63 47.59
N GLY A 162 28.38 4.45 48.22
CA GLY A 162 27.80 3.17 48.60
C GLY A 162 27.01 2.56 47.44
N ILE A 163 27.22 1.27 47.17
CA ILE A 163 26.52 0.54 46.11
C ILE A 163 25.74 -0.60 46.75
N ASP A 164 24.42 -0.58 46.66
CA ASP A 164 23.53 -1.54 47.33
C ASP A 164 23.80 -1.67 48.85
N LEU A 165 24.32 -0.62 49.51
CA LEU A 165 24.56 -0.65 50.95
C LEU A 165 23.24 -0.67 51.71
N SER A 166 23.20 -1.42 52.81
CA SER A 166 22.06 -1.34 53.70
C SER A 166 22.12 -0.05 54.52
N PRO A 167 20.98 0.55 54.92
CA PRO A 167 20.97 1.74 55.77
C PRO A 167 21.70 1.55 57.12
N GLU A 168 21.87 0.30 57.58
CA GLU A 168 22.62 0.00 58.78
C GLU A 168 24.13 0.08 58.54
N ASP A 169 24.61 -0.43 57.40
CA ASP A 169 26.02 -0.38 57.01
C ASP A 169 26.46 1.05 56.66
N GLU A 170 25.61 1.80 55.96
CA GLU A 170 25.83 3.24 55.71
C GLU A 170 26.03 3.98 57.03
N ARG A 171 25.08 3.87 57.96
CA ARG A 171 25.17 4.55 59.26
C ARG A 171 26.43 4.14 60.04
N ALA A 172 26.86 2.88 59.97
CA ALA A 172 28.06 2.42 60.66
C ALA A 172 29.34 3.03 60.07
N ILE A 173 29.43 3.17 58.75
CA ILE A 173 30.53 3.84 58.06
C ILE A 173 30.50 5.35 58.39
N GLU A 174 29.33 5.97 58.35
CA GLU A 174 29.13 7.39 58.67
C GLU A 174 29.52 7.70 60.12
N GLU A 175 29.10 6.89 61.09
CA GLU A 175 29.48 7.05 62.50
C GLU A 175 30.98 6.82 62.72
N GLY A 176 31.58 5.87 61.99
CA GLY A 176 32.99 5.52 62.11
C GLY A 176 33.94 6.58 61.55
N LEU A 177 33.61 7.15 60.39
CA LEU A 177 34.43 8.13 59.66
C LEU A 177 33.98 9.58 59.88
N GLY A 178 32.76 9.79 60.36
CA GLY A 178 32.14 11.11 60.52
C GLY A 178 31.80 11.78 59.19
N GLN A 179 31.42 11.02 58.16
CA GLN A 179 31.25 11.48 56.77
C GLN A 179 30.01 10.86 56.15
N ASP A 180 29.24 11.62 55.37
CA ASP A 180 28.01 11.14 54.73
C ASP A 180 28.32 10.13 53.60
N VAL A 181 27.56 9.04 53.53
CA VAL A 181 27.64 8.05 52.44
C VAL A 181 26.64 8.42 51.33
N LYS A 182 27.11 8.46 50.08
CA LYS A 182 26.31 8.78 48.88
C LYS A 182 25.87 7.49 48.18
N ASP A 183 24.58 7.34 47.94
CA ASP A 183 24.04 6.21 47.17
C ASP A 183 24.39 6.32 45.67
N MET A 184 24.67 5.20 45.03
CA MET A 184 25.08 5.07 43.63
C MET A 184 23.96 4.63 42.67
N ASP A 185 22.71 4.99 42.98
CA ASP A 185 21.63 4.87 42.02
C ASP A 185 21.93 5.67 40.72
N GLU A 186 21.46 5.14 39.57
CA GLU A 186 21.82 5.48 38.18
C GLU A 186 22.17 6.96 37.89
N PRO A 187 23.14 7.23 36.97
CA PRO A 187 23.53 8.60 36.63
C PRO A 187 22.35 9.43 36.09
N PRO A 188 22.32 10.75 36.33
CA PRO A 188 21.21 11.59 35.90
C PRO A 188 21.02 11.57 34.38
N VAL A 189 19.76 11.44 33.95
CA VAL A 189 19.36 11.52 32.53
C VAL A 189 19.30 12.99 32.11
N GLU A 190 20.18 13.38 31.19
CA GLU A 190 20.36 14.76 30.74
C GLU A 190 19.86 14.93 29.30
N LEU A 191 19.43 16.14 28.95
CA LEU A 191 18.99 16.44 27.58
C LEU A 191 20.17 16.46 26.61
N SER A 192 20.14 15.62 25.57
CA SER A 192 21.18 15.57 24.54
C SER A 192 20.91 16.58 23.41
N ARG A 193 19.67 16.63 22.88
CA ARG A 193 19.27 17.61 21.86
C ARG A 193 17.76 17.80 21.73
N ILE A 194 17.37 18.89 21.08
CA ILE A 194 15.98 19.21 20.73
C ILE A 194 15.68 18.77 19.28
N LEU A 195 14.48 18.22 19.08
CA LEU A 195 13.89 17.85 17.78
C LEU A 195 12.53 18.55 17.60
N VAL A 196 12.15 18.83 16.36
CA VAL A 196 10.85 19.45 16.02
C VAL A 196 10.16 18.70 14.90
N ASP A 197 8.89 18.35 15.10
CA ASP A 197 8.11 17.52 14.19
C ASP A 197 6.59 17.76 14.38
N PRO A 198 5.80 17.99 13.32
CA PRO A 198 6.22 18.26 11.95
C PRO A 198 6.82 19.66 11.79
N PHE A 199 7.64 19.87 10.76
CA PHE A 199 8.09 21.20 10.33
C PHE A 199 7.84 21.36 8.83
N PRO A 200 7.23 22.46 8.36
CA PRO A 200 6.78 22.57 6.97
C PRO A 200 7.97 22.73 6.00
N GLU A 201 8.09 21.83 5.03
CA GLU A 201 9.03 21.98 3.91
C GLU A 201 8.55 23.06 2.92
N ASN A 202 7.24 23.11 2.68
CA ASN A 202 6.57 24.15 1.90
C ASN A 202 5.54 24.84 2.78
N PHE A 203 5.72 26.13 3.04
CA PHE A 203 4.78 26.92 3.82
C PHE A 203 4.26 28.07 2.97
N TYR A 204 2.95 28.17 2.77
CA TYR A 204 2.35 29.18 1.90
C TYR A 204 1.65 30.27 2.74
N VAL A 205 1.66 31.51 2.25
CA VAL A 205 0.94 32.63 2.91
C VAL A 205 -0.50 32.24 3.26
N GLY A 206 -0.89 32.48 4.51
CA GLY A 206 -2.20 32.14 5.07
C GLY A 206 -2.30 30.75 5.70
N GLN A 207 -1.29 29.88 5.52
CA GLN A 207 -1.28 28.58 6.18
C GLN A 207 -0.89 28.67 7.65
N SER A 208 -1.38 27.71 8.42
CA SER A 208 -1.02 27.49 9.82
C SER A 208 -0.69 26.02 10.06
N ILE A 209 0.32 25.74 10.88
CA ILE A 209 0.71 24.38 11.28
C ILE A 209 1.06 24.33 12.76
N GLN A 210 0.60 23.29 13.45
CA GLN A 210 0.99 23.00 14.83
C GLN A 210 2.28 22.19 14.80
N VAL A 211 3.34 22.70 15.43
CA VAL A 211 4.60 21.97 15.58
C VAL A 211 4.73 21.42 17.00
N HIS A 212 5.43 20.30 17.17
CA HIS A 212 5.74 19.71 18.47
C HIS A 212 7.24 19.61 18.67
N VAL A 213 7.67 19.76 19.92
CA VAL A 213 9.07 19.72 20.31
C VAL A 213 9.30 18.44 21.11
N LYS A 214 10.38 17.73 20.80
CA LYS A 214 10.80 16.50 21.47
C LYS A 214 12.24 16.68 21.97
N GLY A 215 12.57 16.07 23.10
CA GLY A 215 13.93 15.94 23.61
C GLY A 215 14.46 14.53 23.34
N GLU A 216 15.70 14.43 22.88
CA GLU A 216 16.49 13.20 22.91
C GLU A 216 17.45 13.29 24.10
N TRP A 217 17.48 12.25 24.93
CA TRP A 217 18.14 12.26 26.24
C TRP A 217 19.41 11.39 26.25
N SER A 218 20.24 11.51 27.29
CA SER A 218 21.53 10.80 27.42
C SER A 218 21.37 9.27 27.52
N ASP A 219 20.22 8.81 27.98
CA ASP A 219 19.82 7.39 28.00
C ASP A 219 19.33 6.87 26.63
N GLY A 220 19.30 7.74 25.61
CA GLY A 220 18.83 7.43 24.25
C GLY A 220 17.31 7.49 24.08
N SER A 221 16.54 7.84 25.11
CA SER A 221 15.09 8.00 25.00
C SER A 221 14.72 9.27 24.22
N ILE A 222 13.54 9.26 23.57
CA ILE A 222 12.97 10.43 22.88
C ILE A 222 11.59 10.71 23.47
N GLN A 223 11.42 11.88 24.07
CA GLN A 223 10.18 12.25 24.77
C GLN A 223 9.63 13.59 24.29
N ALA A 224 8.30 13.75 24.29
CA ALA A 224 7.65 15.02 23.95
C ALA A 224 7.84 16.02 25.08
N ILE A 225 8.15 17.28 24.73
CA ILE A 225 8.27 18.38 25.69
C ILE A 225 6.95 19.16 25.69
N PRO A 226 6.35 19.44 26.87
CA PRO A 226 5.14 20.26 26.96
C PRO A 226 5.33 21.63 26.30
N PRO A 227 4.41 22.09 25.41
CA PRO A 227 4.61 23.34 24.67
C PRO A 227 4.81 24.56 25.57
N ASN A 228 4.17 24.60 26.74
CA ASN A 228 4.29 25.70 27.70
C ASN A 228 5.66 25.81 28.38
N GLU A 229 6.52 24.79 28.23
CA GLU A 229 7.89 24.79 28.77
C GLU A 229 8.93 25.19 27.72
N VAL A 230 8.55 25.25 26.45
CA VAL A 230 9.42 25.66 25.36
C VAL A 230 9.27 27.15 25.10
N GLN A 231 10.38 27.85 24.96
CA GLN A 231 10.39 29.22 24.45
C GLN A 231 10.48 29.19 22.92
N TYR A 232 9.47 29.77 22.26
CA TYR A 232 9.41 29.90 20.81
C TYR A 232 9.71 31.34 20.41
N LYS A 233 10.52 31.54 19.37
CA LYS A 233 10.81 32.88 18.84
C LYS A 233 10.97 32.87 17.34
N SER A 234 10.33 33.83 16.66
CA SER A 234 10.58 34.11 15.25
C SER A 234 11.51 35.31 15.10
N SER A 235 12.48 35.22 14.19
CA SER A 235 13.35 36.35 13.84
C SER A 235 12.64 37.43 13.01
N ARG A 236 11.55 37.05 12.33
CA ARG A 236 10.79 37.88 11.38
C ARG A 236 9.30 37.55 11.46
N GLU A 237 8.65 38.14 12.44
CA GLU A 237 7.21 38.00 12.66
C GLU A 237 6.36 38.59 11.53
N ASP A 238 6.91 39.49 10.70
CA ASP A 238 6.27 39.97 9.47
C ASP A 238 6.10 38.86 8.40
N ILE A 239 6.93 37.81 8.47
CA ILE A 239 6.92 36.67 7.53
C ILE A 239 6.22 35.46 8.12
N ALA A 240 6.60 35.07 9.34
CA ALA A 240 6.04 33.90 10.02
C ALA A 240 6.02 34.14 11.53
N VAL A 241 4.87 33.89 12.15
CA VAL A 241 4.68 33.97 13.60
C VAL A 241 4.55 32.57 14.18
N ILE A 242 5.02 32.38 15.41
CA ILE A 242 4.82 31.15 16.18
C ILE A 242 4.31 31.54 17.58
N SER A 243 3.21 30.93 18.00
CA SER A 243 2.65 31.15 19.34
C SER A 243 3.45 30.41 20.40
N ASN A 244 3.19 30.76 21.67
CA ASN A 244 3.76 30.08 22.84
C ASN A 244 3.26 28.64 23.05
N THR A 245 2.36 28.14 22.20
CA THR A 245 1.92 26.74 22.18
C THR A 245 2.39 25.99 20.94
N GLY A 246 3.26 26.58 20.11
CA GLY A 246 3.79 25.95 18.90
C GLY A 246 2.89 26.05 17.66
N GLN A 247 1.80 26.82 17.68
CA GLN A 247 1.03 27.11 16.47
C GLN A 247 1.78 28.14 15.62
N MET A 248 2.29 27.74 14.46
CA MET A 248 2.97 28.59 13.49
C MET A 248 2.02 29.05 12.38
N THR A 249 2.13 30.30 11.93
CA THR A 249 1.31 30.91 10.85
C THR A 249 2.19 31.67 9.86
N ALA A 250 1.97 31.47 8.56
CA ALA A 250 2.65 32.17 7.47
C ALA A 250 1.90 33.45 7.08
N LEU A 251 2.57 34.60 7.14
CA LEU A 251 1.97 35.91 6.87
C LEU A 251 2.40 36.53 5.54
N ALA A 252 3.69 36.45 5.20
CA ALA A 252 4.22 37.07 3.99
C ALA A 252 5.35 36.25 3.36
N ARG A 253 5.55 36.39 2.05
CA ARG A 253 6.63 35.73 1.31
C ARG A 253 8.00 36.12 1.88
N GLY A 254 8.85 35.13 2.10
CA GLY A 254 10.27 35.31 2.47
C GLY A 254 10.76 34.19 3.37
N SER A 255 11.81 34.42 4.16
CA SER A 255 12.34 33.44 5.11
C SER A 255 12.51 34.05 6.50
N SER A 256 12.29 33.23 7.53
CA SER A 256 12.52 33.55 8.96
C SER A 256 13.24 32.39 9.64
N TYR A 257 14.08 32.69 10.64
CA TYR A 257 14.51 31.70 11.63
C TYR A 257 13.47 31.55 12.74
N ILE A 258 13.20 30.30 13.13
CA ILE A 258 12.41 29.92 14.28
C ILE A 258 13.33 29.24 15.28
N ASP A 259 13.43 29.81 16.48
CA ASP A 259 14.20 29.28 17.60
C ASP A 259 13.26 28.55 18.56
N PHE A 260 13.66 27.34 18.96
CA PHE A 260 13.02 26.50 19.96
C PHE A 260 14.01 26.32 21.11
N THR A 261 13.73 26.88 22.28
CA THR A 261 14.63 26.83 23.43
C THR A 261 14.00 26.09 24.61
N TYR A 262 14.69 25.06 25.11
CA TYR A 262 14.30 24.27 26.28
C TYR A 262 15.56 23.90 27.10
N GLN A 263 15.49 24.06 28.43
CA GLN A 263 16.61 23.81 29.37
C GLN A 263 17.96 24.40 28.91
N GLY A 264 17.96 25.62 28.36
CA GLY A 264 19.17 26.31 27.91
C GLY A 264 19.69 25.90 26.52
N GLN A 265 19.21 24.80 25.95
CA GLN A 265 19.53 24.40 24.57
C GLN A 265 18.60 25.09 23.58
N THR A 266 19.13 25.47 22.41
CA THR A 266 18.35 26.12 21.35
C THR A 266 18.54 25.42 20.02
N LEU A 267 17.44 24.94 19.42
CA LEU A 267 17.39 24.52 18.03
C LEU A 267 16.89 25.67 17.17
N ARG A 268 17.66 26.05 16.14
CA ARG A 268 17.28 27.06 15.15
C ARG A 268 16.93 26.40 13.82
N THR A 269 15.72 26.62 13.34
CA THR A 269 15.25 26.12 12.04
C THR A 269 14.86 27.26 11.11
N THR A 270 15.11 27.13 9.81
CA THR A 270 14.69 28.13 8.81
C THR A 270 13.33 27.75 8.24
N VAL A 271 12.37 28.67 8.29
CA VAL A 271 11.10 28.56 7.56
C VAL A 271 11.13 29.45 6.32
N THR A 272 10.68 28.92 5.19
CA THR A 272 10.53 29.68 3.95
C THR A 272 9.06 29.73 3.54
N VAL A 273 8.51 30.93 3.49
CA VAL A 273 7.13 31.21 3.11
C VAL A 273 7.05 31.59 1.64
N LYS A 274 6.26 30.82 0.89
CA LYS A 274 5.94 31.04 -0.53
C LYS A 274 4.62 31.82 -0.67
N PRO A 275 4.41 32.57 -1.77
CA PRO A 275 3.10 33.16 -2.06
C PRO A 275 1.99 32.11 -2.07
N ALA A 276 0.78 32.45 -1.64
CA ALA A 276 -0.37 31.55 -1.72
C ALA A 276 -0.55 31.02 -3.17
N PRO A 277 -0.81 29.71 -3.37
CA PRO A 277 -1.00 29.15 -4.70
C PRO A 277 -2.15 29.83 -5.43
N THR A 278 -1.94 30.20 -6.69
CA THR A 278 -2.97 30.78 -7.56
C THR A 278 -3.63 29.69 -8.39
N LEU A 279 -4.92 29.87 -8.71
CA LEU A 279 -5.63 28.94 -9.59
C LEU A 279 -5.18 29.13 -11.05
N ASP A 280 -4.55 28.11 -11.61
CA ASP A 280 -4.05 28.13 -12.99
C ASP A 280 -5.17 27.79 -13.97
N ARG A 281 -5.84 26.65 -13.75
CA ARG A 281 -6.85 26.10 -14.65
C ARG A 281 -8.03 25.46 -13.93
N LEU A 282 -9.20 25.53 -14.56
CA LEU A 282 -10.39 24.75 -14.22
C LEU A 282 -10.59 23.61 -15.23
N PHE A 283 -11.08 22.46 -14.75
CA PHE A 283 -11.50 21.35 -15.59
C PHE A 283 -12.59 20.52 -14.89
N VAL A 284 -13.32 19.69 -15.65
CA VAL A 284 -14.32 18.77 -15.12
C VAL A 284 -13.92 17.35 -15.51
N ASP A 285 -13.91 16.44 -14.55
CA ASP A 285 -13.49 15.06 -14.76
C ASP A 285 -14.19 14.11 -13.78
N PRO A 286 -15.04 13.17 -14.25
CA PRO A 286 -15.41 12.93 -15.66
C PRO A 286 -16.40 13.97 -16.20
N PHE A 287 -16.32 14.31 -17.49
CA PHE A 287 -17.30 15.20 -18.15
C PHE A 287 -18.14 14.45 -19.20
N PRO A 288 -19.48 14.53 -19.15
CA PRO A 288 -20.35 13.84 -20.09
C PRO A 288 -20.54 14.66 -21.38
N GLU A 289 -19.64 14.48 -22.36
CA GLU A 289 -19.69 15.22 -23.64
C GLU A 289 -20.91 14.89 -24.49
N ASN A 290 -21.35 13.62 -24.48
CA ASN A 290 -22.49 13.11 -25.24
C ASN A 290 -23.49 12.43 -24.29
N VAL A 291 -24.69 12.97 -24.21
CA VAL A 291 -25.74 12.49 -23.30
C VAL A 291 -27.06 12.29 -24.01
N MET A 292 -27.94 11.48 -23.46
CA MET A 292 -29.31 11.30 -23.93
C MET A 292 -30.26 12.24 -23.19
N ALA A 293 -31.31 12.70 -23.87
CA ALA A 293 -32.37 13.45 -23.20
C ALA A 293 -33.02 12.58 -22.08
N GLY A 294 -33.15 13.16 -20.89
CA GLY A 294 -33.62 12.51 -19.66
C GLY A 294 -32.51 12.09 -18.71
N GLU A 295 -31.24 12.08 -19.14
CA GLU A 295 -30.12 11.71 -18.27
C GLU A 295 -29.74 12.81 -17.28
N VAL A 296 -29.23 12.38 -16.12
CA VAL A 296 -28.83 13.22 -14.99
C VAL A 296 -27.40 12.87 -14.59
N PHE A 297 -26.56 13.88 -14.36
CA PHE A 297 -25.14 13.72 -14.03
C PHE A 297 -24.74 14.63 -12.87
N GLN A 298 -23.94 14.13 -11.94
CA GLN A 298 -23.28 14.95 -10.94
C GLN A 298 -21.99 15.52 -11.52
N LEU A 299 -21.89 16.85 -11.63
CA LEU A 299 -20.67 17.50 -12.13
C LEU A 299 -19.66 17.69 -10.99
N GLN A 300 -18.38 17.46 -11.29
CA GLN A 300 -17.26 17.70 -10.37
C GLN A 300 -16.25 18.65 -11.00
N LEU A 301 -16.31 19.92 -10.61
CA LEU A 301 -15.33 20.91 -11.03
C LEU A 301 -14.06 20.74 -10.19
N LYS A 302 -12.92 20.67 -10.87
CA LYS A 302 -11.60 20.61 -10.27
C LYS A 302 -10.78 21.82 -10.70
N GLY A 303 -9.95 22.31 -9.78
CA GLY A 303 -8.92 23.30 -10.06
C GLY A 303 -7.54 22.66 -10.08
N GLU A 304 -6.64 23.23 -10.86
CA GLU A 304 -5.19 23.00 -10.80
C GLU A 304 -4.53 24.30 -10.37
N TRP A 305 -3.72 24.25 -9.32
CA TRP A 305 -3.06 25.41 -8.72
C TRP A 305 -1.58 25.48 -9.11
N SER A 306 -0.99 26.66 -8.99
CA SER A 306 0.41 26.96 -9.35
C SER A 306 1.46 26.18 -8.55
N ASP A 307 1.06 25.49 -7.48
CA ASP A 307 1.90 24.57 -6.71
C ASP A 307 1.81 23.11 -7.20
N GLY A 308 1.07 22.87 -8.28
CA GLY A 308 0.79 21.54 -8.85
C GLY A 308 -0.31 20.77 -8.11
N SER A 309 -0.92 21.34 -7.07
CA SER A 309 -2.03 20.68 -6.39
C SER A 309 -3.31 20.70 -7.23
N VAL A 310 -4.08 19.62 -7.15
CA VAL A 310 -5.39 19.50 -7.76
C VAL A 310 -6.42 19.31 -6.64
N LYS A 311 -7.46 20.14 -6.64
CA LYS A 311 -8.53 20.10 -5.64
C LYS A 311 -9.88 20.13 -6.32
N THR A 312 -10.81 19.34 -5.80
CA THR A 312 -12.23 19.45 -6.13
C THR A 312 -12.78 20.70 -5.47
N ILE A 313 -13.55 21.47 -6.22
CA ILE A 313 -14.22 22.69 -5.76
C ILE A 313 -15.62 22.31 -5.29
N SER A 314 -16.04 22.85 -4.15
CA SER A 314 -17.34 22.53 -3.58
C SER A 314 -18.46 23.14 -4.44
N PRO A 315 -19.58 22.43 -4.68
CA PRO A 315 -20.66 22.94 -5.54
C PRO A 315 -21.21 24.32 -5.14
N ASP A 316 -21.27 24.60 -3.84
CA ASP A 316 -21.75 25.86 -3.27
C ASP A 316 -20.82 27.06 -3.53
N GLU A 317 -19.58 26.81 -3.96
CA GLU A 317 -18.62 27.84 -4.35
C GLU A 317 -18.65 28.14 -5.86
N ILE A 318 -19.48 27.42 -6.63
CA ILE A 318 -19.49 27.47 -8.10
C ILE A 318 -20.75 28.16 -8.60
N ASN A 319 -20.58 29.13 -9.48
CA ASN A 319 -21.69 29.69 -10.25
C ASN A 319 -21.83 28.92 -11.57
N TYR A 320 -22.91 28.15 -11.70
CA TYR A 320 -23.24 27.38 -12.89
C TYR A 320 -24.13 28.18 -13.84
N LYS A 321 -23.87 28.09 -15.14
CA LYS A 321 -24.75 28.68 -16.16
C LYS A 321 -24.88 27.80 -17.38
N SER A 322 -26.11 27.57 -17.83
CA SER A 322 -26.38 26.94 -19.12
C SER A 322 -26.54 27.99 -20.20
N SER A 323 -25.98 27.74 -21.38
CA SER A 323 -26.24 28.59 -22.56
C SER A 323 -27.68 28.48 -23.07
N ARG A 324 -28.36 27.37 -22.72
CA ARG A 324 -29.68 26.98 -23.21
C ARG A 324 -30.39 26.15 -22.14
N GLU A 325 -31.15 26.83 -21.29
CA GLU A 325 -31.93 26.20 -20.21
C GLU A 325 -33.08 25.34 -20.72
N ASP A 326 -33.54 25.55 -21.96
CA ASP A 326 -34.46 24.65 -22.67
C ASP A 326 -33.84 23.26 -22.95
N ARG A 327 -32.52 23.12 -22.78
CA ARG A 327 -31.76 21.91 -23.08
C ARG A 327 -31.05 21.33 -21.86
N ILE A 328 -30.43 22.17 -21.04
CA ILE A 328 -29.67 21.76 -19.85
C ILE A 328 -30.03 22.66 -18.70
N VAL A 329 -30.40 22.05 -17.57
CA VAL A 329 -30.54 22.72 -16.27
C VAL A 329 -29.49 22.14 -15.33
N ILE A 330 -28.93 22.99 -14.49
CA ILE A 330 -27.98 22.61 -13.43
C ILE A 330 -28.53 23.17 -12.12
N SER A 331 -28.63 22.35 -11.08
CA SER A 331 -28.99 22.80 -9.73
C SER A 331 -27.77 23.30 -8.94
N ASP A 332 -28.02 23.98 -7.82
CA ASP A 332 -26.98 24.58 -6.98
C ASP A 332 -26.02 23.56 -6.35
N ASP A 333 -26.41 22.29 -6.26
CA ASP A 333 -25.55 21.18 -5.83
C ASP A 333 -24.71 20.59 -6.97
N GLY A 334 -24.76 21.17 -8.17
CA GLY A 334 -23.99 20.75 -9.34
C GLY A 334 -24.57 19.57 -10.11
N GLN A 335 -25.83 19.20 -9.89
CA GLN A 335 -26.51 18.16 -10.67
C GLN A 335 -27.03 18.73 -12.01
N MET A 336 -26.53 18.19 -13.11
CA MET A 336 -26.91 18.52 -14.49
C MET A 336 -28.00 17.58 -15.00
N THR A 337 -29.09 18.13 -15.56
CA THR A 337 -30.15 17.37 -16.24
C THR A 337 -30.22 17.74 -17.71
N ALA A 338 -30.18 16.73 -18.59
CA ALA A 338 -30.36 16.90 -20.04
C ALA A 338 -31.85 16.81 -20.41
N LEU A 339 -32.43 17.91 -20.89
CA LEU A 339 -33.87 18.02 -21.17
C LEU A 339 -34.23 17.70 -22.63
N ALA A 340 -33.50 18.25 -23.59
CA ALA A 340 -33.89 18.19 -25.01
C ALA A 340 -32.70 18.12 -25.98
N SER A 341 -32.85 17.31 -27.03
CA SER A 341 -31.78 17.05 -28.01
C SER A 341 -31.28 18.31 -28.71
N GLY A 342 -29.96 18.49 -28.78
CA GLY A 342 -29.28 19.65 -29.36
C GLY A 342 -27.92 19.86 -28.70
N SER A 343 -27.33 21.05 -28.89
CA SER A 343 -26.08 21.42 -28.23
C SER A 343 -26.30 22.63 -27.32
N SER A 344 -25.66 22.60 -26.15
CA SER A 344 -25.57 23.70 -25.18
C SER A 344 -24.20 23.64 -24.52
N TYR A 345 -23.64 24.76 -24.07
CA TYR A 345 -22.50 24.73 -23.15
C TYR A 345 -22.94 24.95 -21.71
N VAL A 346 -22.21 24.31 -20.80
CA VAL A 346 -22.24 24.60 -19.36
C VAL A 346 -21.02 25.48 -19.05
N GLU A 347 -21.27 26.62 -18.43
CA GLU A 347 -20.26 27.53 -17.90
C GLU A 347 -20.14 27.32 -16.38
N PHE A 348 -18.91 27.16 -15.92
CA PHE A 348 -18.53 27.11 -14.51
C PHE A 348 -17.72 28.36 -14.19
N GLU A 349 -18.13 29.11 -13.18
CA GLU A 349 -17.41 30.28 -12.69
C GLU A 349 -17.01 30.06 -11.23
N TYR A 350 -15.70 30.15 -10.97
CA TYR A 350 -15.11 30.04 -9.64
C TYR A 350 -14.02 31.11 -9.50
N GLY A 351 -14.18 31.99 -8.50
CA GLY A 351 -13.35 33.18 -8.35
C GLY A 351 -13.41 34.07 -9.60
N ASN A 352 -12.26 34.28 -10.25
CA ASN A 352 -12.13 35.07 -11.48
C ASN A 352 -11.96 34.23 -12.76
N LYS A 353 -12.10 32.89 -12.68
CA LYS A 353 -11.92 31.98 -13.81
C LYS A 353 -13.28 31.47 -14.28
N LYS A 354 -13.38 31.27 -15.61
CA LYS A 354 -14.53 30.67 -16.26
C LYS A 354 -14.09 29.49 -17.11
N LEU A 355 -14.86 28.40 -17.07
CA LEU A 355 -14.70 27.23 -17.93
C LEU A 355 -16.02 27.01 -18.68
N ARG A 356 -15.96 26.87 -20.00
CA ARG A 356 -17.12 26.49 -20.82
C ARG A 356 -16.87 25.15 -21.45
N ILE A 357 -17.81 24.23 -21.28
CA ILE A 357 -17.74 22.90 -21.90
C ILE A 357 -19.04 22.65 -22.67
N VAL A 358 -18.92 22.25 -23.93
CA VAL A 358 -20.05 21.93 -24.79
C VAL A 358 -20.55 20.53 -24.47
N VAL A 359 -21.87 20.41 -24.31
CA VAL A 359 -22.59 19.14 -24.16
C VAL A 359 -23.46 18.95 -25.39
N THR A 360 -23.40 17.74 -25.96
CA THR A 360 -24.29 17.32 -27.05
C THR A 360 -25.33 16.36 -26.51
N ILE A 361 -26.60 16.77 -26.55
CA ILE A 361 -27.74 15.97 -26.13
C ILE A 361 -28.32 15.29 -27.36
N LYS A 362 -28.34 13.97 -27.35
CA LYS A 362 -28.93 13.12 -28.38
C LYS A 362 -30.36 12.76 -27.99
N ARG A 363 -31.19 12.58 -29.01
CA ARG A 363 -32.52 11.98 -28.86
C ARG A 363 -32.39 10.46 -28.83
N ALA A 364 -33.28 9.78 -28.11
CA ALA A 364 -33.45 8.33 -28.24
C ALA A 364 -33.61 7.95 -29.72
N PRO A 365 -32.90 6.92 -30.21
CA PRO A 365 -33.11 6.42 -31.56
C PRO A 365 -34.57 6.00 -31.74
N THR A 366 -35.15 6.31 -32.89
CA THR A 366 -36.51 5.88 -33.24
C THR A 366 -36.46 4.68 -34.18
N LEU A 367 -37.39 3.74 -34.05
CA LEU A 367 -37.48 2.58 -34.95
C LEU A 367 -37.79 3.06 -36.38
N THR A 368 -36.86 2.80 -37.29
CA THR A 368 -37.00 3.17 -38.72
C THR A 368 -37.58 2.03 -39.54
N ASP A 369 -37.13 0.79 -39.28
CA ASP A 369 -37.53 -0.37 -40.06
C ASP A 369 -37.65 -1.63 -39.18
N PHE A 370 -38.51 -2.56 -39.62
CA PHE A 370 -38.68 -3.88 -39.04
C PHE A 370 -38.84 -4.88 -40.18
N TYR A 371 -37.87 -5.79 -40.30
CA TYR A 371 -37.75 -6.68 -41.43
C TYR A 371 -37.30 -8.07 -41.00
N LEU A 372 -37.35 -9.01 -41.95
CA LEU A 372 -36.92 -10.39 -41.77
C LEU A 372 -35.71 -10.60 -42.69
N ASP A 373 -34.59 -11.12 -42.16
CA ASP A 373 -33.37 -11.40 -42.96
C ASP A 373 -33.63 -12.44 -44.05
N SER A 374 -34.61 -13.33 -43.80
CA SER A 374 -35.13 -14.31 -44.76
C SER A 374 -36.63 -14.10 -44.92
N THR A 375 -37.24 -14.51 -46.03
CA THR A 375 -38.70 -14.44 -46.18
C THR A 375 -39.37 -15.60 -45.46
N LEU A 376 -40.59 -15.39 -44.95
CA LEU A 376 -41.45 -16.51 -44.52
C LEU A 376 -41.67 -17.49 -45.69
N PRO A 377 -41.85 -18.80 -45.41
CA PRO A 377 -42.09 -19.80 -46.44
C PRO A 377 -43.36 -19.49 -47.21
N SER A 378 -43.29 -19.49 -48.54
CA SER A 378 -44.46 -19.25 -49.39
C SER A 378 -45.44 -20.42 -49.39
N THR A 379 -44.96 -21.63 -49.03
CA THR A 379 -45.76 -22.85 -48.93
C THR A 379 -45.39 -23.63 -47.68
N LEU A 380 -46.39 -24.19 -47.00
CA LEU A 380 -46.24 -25.19 -45.95
C LEU A 380 -47.02 -26.45 -46.35
N VAL A 381 -46.54 -27.62 -45.93
CA VAL A 381 -47.29 -28.87 -46.04
C VAL A 381 -48.17 -29.04 -44.80
N LEU A 382 -49.36 -29.61 -45.00
CA LEU A 382 -50.26 -29.94 -43.89
C LEU A 382 -49.53 -30.76 -42.81
N GLY A 383 -49.52 -30.27 -41.58
CA GLY A 383 -48.78 -30.85 -40.45
C GLY A 383 -47.43 -30.18 -40.15
N ASP A 384 -46.92 -29.32 -41.05
CA ASP A 384 -45.66 -28.60 -40.81
C ASP A 384 -45.80 -27.62 -39.64
N VAL A 385 -44.72 -27.53 -38.86
CA VAL A 385 -44.51 -26.48 -37.85
C VAL A 385 -43.27 -25.68 -38.27
N TYR A 386 -43.44 -24.38 -38.44
CA TYR A 386 -42.36 -23.46 -38.84
C TYR A 386 -42.07 -22.44 -37.75
N THR A 387 -40.82 -22.40 -37.28
CA THR A 387 -40.34 -21.43 -36.30
C THR A 387 -39.85 -20.16 -36.99
N ILE A 388 -40.41 -19.00 -36.63
CA ILE A 388 -40.00 -17.70 -37.19
C ILE A 388 -38.65 -17.28 -36.60
N SER A 389 -37.70 -16.91 -37.45
CA SER A 389 -36.36 -16.46 -37.05
C SER A 389 -35.85 -15.35 -37.98
N GLY A 390 -34.77 -14.67 -37.59
CA GLY A 390 -34.15 -13.60 -38.39
C GLY A 390 -34.93 -12.28 -38.39
N LEU A 391 -35.67 -12.00 -37.32
CA LEU A 391 -36.38 -10.73 -37.13
C LEU A 391 -35.40 -9.63 -36.73
N LYS A 392 -35.37 -8.53 -37.49
CA LYS A 392 -34.47 -7.41 -37.28
C LYS A 392 -35.24 -6.10 -37.12
N ALA A 393 -34.76 -5.25 -36.21
CA ALA A 393 -35.23 -3.87 -36.05
C ALA A 393 -34.08 -2.90 -36.31
N LYS A 394 -34.28 -1.96 -37.23
CA LYS A 394 -33.31 -0.91 -37.58
C LYS A 394 -33.72 0.42 -36.99
N TRP A 395 -32.81 1.09 -36.32
CA TRP A 395 -33.03 2.36 -35.63
C TRP A 395 -32.43 3.55 -36.39
N SER A 396 -32.86 4.76 -36.03
CA SER A 396 -32.45 6.01 -36.71
C SER A 396 -30.97 6.36 -36.53
N ASP A 397 -30.29 5.76 -35.55
CA ASP A 397 -28.85 5.88 -35.36
C ASP A 397 -28.05 4.87 -36.21
N GLY A 398 -28.74 4.06 -37.02
CA GLY A 398 -28.15 3.03 -37.87
C GLY A 398 -27.96 1.68 -37.19
N SER A 399 -28.21 1.57 -35.88
CA SER A 399 -28.11 0.30 -35.17
C SER A 399 -29.18 -0.68 -35.64
N VAL A 400 -28.82 -1.96 -35.65
CA VAL A 400 -29.72 -3.07 -35.98
C VAL A 400 -29.66 -4.07 -34.84
N ILE A 401 -30.83 -4.46 -34.32
CA ILE A 401 -30.96 -5.45 -33.25
C ILE A 401 -31.74 -6.66 -33.73
N ASP A 402 -31.41 -7.83 -33.19
CA ASP A 402 -32.27 -9.01 -33.25
C ASP A 402 -33.50 -8.81 -32.37
N VAL A 403 -34.67 -9.09 -32.94
CA VAL A 403 -35.95 -9.02 -32.22
C VAL A 403 -36.40 -10.44 -31.92
N PRO A 404 -36.52 -10.85 -30.65
CA PRO A 404 -37.04 -12.17 -30.33
C PRO A 404 -38.51 -12.25 -30.76
N VAL A 405 -38.93 -13.40 -31.30
CA VAL A 405 -40.31 -13.59 -31.77
C VAL A 405 -41.36 -13.38 -30.66
N THR A 406 -40.96 -13.54 -29.40
CA THR A 406 -41.80 -13.29 -28.22
C THR A 406 -42.22 -11.83 -28.06
N ASP A 407 -41.44 -10.89 -28.62
CA ASP A 407 -41.74 -9.45 -28.58
C ASP A 407 -42.57 -9.00 -29.79
N VAL A 408 -42.89 -9.92 -30.70
CA VAL A 408 -43.59 -9.66 -31.96
C VAL A 408 -45.01 -10.21 -31.87
N THR A 409 -45.98 -9.39 -32.26
CA THR A 409 -47.36 -9.87 -32.42
C THR A 409 -47.48 -10.60 -33.76
N VAL A 410 -47.70 -11.91 -33.70
CA VAL A 410 -47.84 -12.78 -34.88
C VAL A 410 -49.30 -13.16 -35.06
N SER A 411 -49.85 -12.97 -36.25
CA SER A 411 -51.25 -13.30 -36.56
C SER A 411 -51.43 -13.91 -37.94
N SER A 412 -52.44 -14.77 -38.07
CA SER A 412 -52.88 -15.37 -39.33
C SER A 412 -54.26 -14.85 -39.68
N SER A 413 -54.46 -14.41 -40.92
CA SER A 413 -55.78 -14.01 -41.44
C SER A 413 -56.78 -15.17 -41.48
N ARG A 414 -56.29 -16.41 -41.46
CA ARG A 414 -57.06 -17.66 -41.47
C ARG A 414 -56.45 -18.65 -40.48
N PRO A 415 -56.75 -18.53 -39.17
CA PRO A 415 -56.28 -19.48 -38.16
C PRO A 415 -56.76 -20.91 -38.39
N ASP A 416 -57.86 -21.09 -39.13
CA ASP A 416 -58.36 -22.38 -39.61
C ASP A 416 -57.45 -23.04 -40.67
N ARG A 417 -56.38 -22.38 -41.10
CA ARG A 417 -55.40 -22.88 -42.11
C ARG A 417 -53.99 -22.91 -41.55
N VAL A 418 -53.55 -21.82 -40.94
CA VAL A 418 -52.28 -21.74 -40.21
C VAL A 418 -52.57 -21.17 -38.83
N GLN A 419 -52.37 -21.98 -37.79
CA GLN A 419 -52.44 -21.55 -36.40
C GLN A 419 -51.12 -20.93 -35.99
N VAL A 420 -51.19 -19.93 -35.11
CA VAL A 420 -50.00 -19.30 -34.52
C VAL A 420 -49.96 -19.71 -33.05
N LYS A 421 -48.88 -20.36 -32.62
CA LYS A 421 -48.66 -20.76 -31.23
C LYS A 421 -47.23 -20.45 -30.84
N ASN A 422 -47.03 -19.67 -29.77
CA ASN A 422 -45.71 -19.30 -29.25
C ASN A 422 -44.73 -18.74 -30.31
N GLY A 423 -45.23 -18.03 -31.33
CA GLY A 423 -44.40 -17.50 -32.42
C GLY A 423 -44.08 -18.50 -33.54
N GLU A 424 -44.64 -19.72 -33.49
CA GLU A 424 -44.55 -20.73 -34.54
C GLU A 424 -45.82 -20.78 -35.38
N LEU A 425 -45.65 -21.17 -36.65
CA LEU A 425 -46.72 -21.35 -37.63
C LEU A 425 -47.01 -22.83 -37.82
N GLU A 426 -48.19 -23.29 -37.42
CA GLU A 426 -48.65 -24.68 -37.55
C GLU A 426 -49.65 -24.79 -38.71
N ALA A 427 -49.33 -25.57 -39.73
CA ALA A 427 -50.16 -25.78 -40.91
C ALA A 427 -51.25 -26.83 -40.63
N VAL A 428 -52.50 -26.39 -40.47
CA VAL A 428 -53.61 -27.24 -39.98
C VAL A 428 -54.66 -27.60 -41.03
N ALA A 429 -54.78 -26.85 -42.12
CA ALA A 429 -55.63 -27.22 -43.25
C ALA A 429 -55.18 -26.53 -44.54
N SER A 430 -55.45 -27.17 -45.69
CA SER A 430 -55.05 -26.65 -47.01
C SER A 430 -55.78 -25.36 -47.39
N GLY A 431 -55.05 -24.42 -47.99
CA GLY A 431 -55.57 -23.12 -48.38
C GLY A 431 -54.53 -22.01 -48.29
N LEU A 432 -54.89 -20.81 -48.75
CA LEU A 432 -54.03 -19.63 -48.70
C LEU A 432 -54.41 -18.76 -47.48
N THR A 433 -53.41 -18.30 -46.74
CA THR A 433 -53.56 -17.32 -45.65
C THR A 433 -52.48 -16.26 -45.74
N SER A 434 -52.71 -15.08 -45.17
CA SER A 434 -51.67 -14.09 -44.89
C SER A 434 -51.24 -14.16 -43.43
N ILE A 435 -49.93 -14.13 -43.20
CA ILE A 435 -49.30 -14.00 -41.89
C ILE A 435 -48.82 -12.55 -41.73
N THR A 436 -49.19 -11.91 -40.62
CA THR A 436 -48.75 -10.56 -40.24
C THR A 436 -47.88 -10.64 -38.98
N LEU A 437 -46.69 -10.04 -39.04
CA LEU A 437 -45.78 -9.83 -37.92
C LEU A 437 -45.77 -8.35 -37.58
N GLU A 438 -46.03 -7.97 -36.34
CA GLU A 438 -46.03 -6.56 -35.90
C GLU A 438 -45.06 -6.35 -34.73
N TYR A 439 -44.20 -5.34 -34.87
CA TYR A 439 -43.28 -4.90 -33.82
C TYR A 439 -43.30 -3.37 -33.74
N LYS A 440 -43.69 -2.83 -32.57
CA LYS A 440 -43.72 -1.39 -32.28
C LYS A 440 -44.38 -0.54 -33.40
N GLY A 441 -45.50 -1.02 -33.94
CA GLY A 441 -46.29 -0.36 -34.99
C GLY A 441 -45.78 -0.52 -36.43
N LYS A 442 -44.67 -1.26 -36.66
CA LYS A 442 -44.21 -1.66 -37.99
C LYS A 442 -44.66 -3.09 -38.28
N THR A 443 -45.03 -3.37 -39.53
CA THR A 443 -45.60 -4.68 -39.91
C THR A 443 -44.89 -5.32 -41.10
N ILE A 444 -44.67 -6.63 -41.03
CA ILE A 444 -44.31 -7.49 -42.17
C ILE A 444 -45.53 -8.34 -42.51
N ARG A 445 -45.86 -8.46 -43.80
CA ARG A 445 -46.95 -9.34 -44.27
C ARG A 445 -46.43 -10.29 -45.33
N SER A 446 -46.74 -11.57 -45.18
CA SER A 446 -46.44 -12.60 -46.18
C SER A 446 -47.65 -13.49 -46.45
N SER A 447 -47.75 -14.02 -47.66
CA SER A 447 -48.76 -15.01 -48.03
C SER A 447 -48.16 -16.42 -47.91
N VAL A 448 -48.86 -17.28 -47.18
CA VAL A 448 -48.46 -18.67 -46.94
C VAL A 448 -49.56 -19.59 -47.47
N LYS A 449 -49.20 -20.48 -48.39
CA LYS A 449 -50.11 -21.51 -48.93
C LYS A 449 -49.89 -22.82 -48.22
N VAL A 450 -50.91 -23.36 -47.58
CA VAL A 450 -50.88 -24.72 -47.05
C VAL A 450 -51.33 -25.70 -48.13
N THR A 451 -50.48 -26.67 -48.46
CA THR A 451 -50.77 -27.75 -49.40
C THR A 451 -50.91 -29.09 -48.68
N THR A 452 -51.79 -29.96 -49.15
CA THR A 452 -51.74 -31.38 -48.76
C THR A 452 -50.48 -31.99 -49.35
N GLY A 453 -49.68 -32.70 -48.53
CA GLY A 453 -48.47 -33.37 -49.01
C GLY A 453 -48.76 -34.33 -50.17
N LYS A 454 -47.72 -34.71 -50.90
CA LYS A 454 -47.85 -35.64 -52.02
C LYS A 454 -48.23 -37.03 -51.52
N THR A 455 -49.17 -37.69 -52.19
CA THR A 455 -49.63 -39.04 -51.83
C THR A 455 -49.09 -40.07 -52.82
N LEU A 456 -48.77 -41.28 -52.35
CA LEU A 456 -48.24 -42.34 -53.21
C LEU A 456 -49.33 -42.81 -54.18
N THR A 457 -49.13 -42.58 -55.48
CA THR A 457 -50.08 -43.00 -56.52
C THR A 457 -49.72 -44.35 -57.10
N ASN A 458 -48.42 -44.59 -57.33
CA ASN A 458 -47.92 -45.85 -57.86
C ASN A 458 -46.59 -46.24 -57.23
N PHE A 459 -46.35 -47.54 -57.10
CA PHE A 459 -45.06 -48.10 -56.70
C PHE A 459 -44.71 -49.18 -57.72
N TYR A 460 -43.56 -49.06 -58.35
CA TYR A 460 -43.18 -49.91 -59.47
C TYR A 460 -41.67 -50.12 -59.54
N LEU A 461 -41.26 -51.10 -60.33
CA LEU A 461 -39.87 -51.37 -60.67
C LEU A 461 -39.58 -50.78 -62.05
N ASP A 462 -38.52 -49.98 -62.17
CA ASP A 462 -37.98 -49.54 -63.47
C ASP A 462 -37.44 -50.72 -64.28
N SER A 463 -36.89 -51.73 -63.58
CA SER A 463 -36.37 -52.96 -64.16
C SER A 463 -37.04 -54.16 -63.50
N ALA A 464 -37.64 -55.03 -64.31
CA ALA A 464 -38.25 -56.25 -63.80
C ALA A 464 -37.22 -57.12 -63.05
N LEU A 465 -37.67 -57.82 -62.01
CA LEU A 465 -36.85 -58.85 -61.36
C LEU A 465 -36.44 -59.93 -62.37
N PRO A 466 -35.28 -60.60 -62.18
CA PRO A 466 -34.84 -61.65 -63.07
C PRO A 466 -35.87 -62.79 -63.13
N SER A 467 -36.18 -63.26 -64.34
CA SER A 467 -37.13 -64.37 -64.53
C SER A 467 -36.64 -65.69 -63.93
N SER A 468 -35.33 -65.83 -63.77
CA SER A 468 -34.70 -66.99 -63.13
C SER A 468 -33.38 -66.62 -62.45
N LEU A 469 -33.02 -67.40 -61.43
CA LEU A 469 -31.73 -67.36 -60.73
C LEU A 469 -31.17 -68.78 -60.65
N THR A 470 -29.87 -68.94 -60.85
CA THR A 470 -29.20 -70.24 -60.66
C THR A 470 -29.09 -70.54 -59.18
N ILE A 471 -29.24 -71.80 -58.76
CA ILE A 471 -29.08 -72.16 -57.35
C ILE A 471 -27.69 -71.73 -56.84
N GLY A 472 -27.67 -70.97 -55.75
CA GLY A 472 -26.47 -70.37 -55.17
C GLY A 472 -26.26 -68.89 -55.56
N ASP A 473 -26.92 -68.40 -56.60
CA ASP A 473 -26.85 -66.98 -56.98
C ASP A 473 -27.71 -66.13 -56.05
N THR A 474 -27.23 -64.90 -55.81
CA THR A 474 -27.99 -63.85 -55.15
C THR A 474 -28.30 -62.70 -56.11
N TYR A 475 -29.36 -61.95 -55.80
CA TYR A 475 -29.79 -60.78 -56.57
C TYR A 475 -30.26 -59.66 -55.65
N THR A 476 -29.58 -58.51 -55.71
CA THR A 476 -29.98 -57.29 -55.01
C THR A 476 -31.06 -56.55 -55.78
N ILE A 477 -32.22 -56.36 -55.15
CA ILE A 477 -33.32 -55.61 -55.75
C ILE A 477 -32.93 -54.14 -55.86
N SER A 478 -33.07 -53.58 -57.06
CA SER A 478 -32.79 -52.17 -57.37
C SER A 478 -33.85 -51.63 -58.34
N GLY A 479 -33.87 -50.30 -58.55
CA GLY A 479 -34.81 -49.66 -59.47
C GLY A 479 -36.24 -49.55 -58.93
N LEU A 480 -36.42 -49.54 -57.61
CA LEU A 480 -37.71 -49.33 -56.95
C LEU A 480 -38.08 -47.85 -57.01
N LYS A 481 -39.24 -47.54 -57.60
CA LYS A 481 -39.73 -46.17 -57.79
C LYS A 481 -41.09 -45.96 -57.16
N ALA A 482 -41.24 -44.83 -56.46
CA ALA A 482 -42.50 -44.31 -55.99
C ALA A 482 -42.93 -43.12 -56.85
N LYS A 483 -44.10 -43.22 -57.50
CA LYS A 483 -44.74 -42.11 -58.20
C LYS A 483 -45.77 -41.45 -57.30
N TRP A 484 -45.68 -40.15 -57.16
CA TRP A 484 -46.51 -39.36 -56.25
C TRP A 484 -47.61 -38.60 -56.99
N SER A 485 -48.59 -38.09 -56.25
CA SER A 485 -49.77 -37.38 -56.79
C SER A 485 -49.43 -36.06 -57.48
N ASP A 486 -48.29 -35.47 -57.19
CA ASP A 486 -47.72 -34.32 -57.89
C ASP A 486 -47.02 -34.70 -59.21
N GLY A 487 -47.03 -35.99 -59.58
CA GLY A 487 -46.36 -36.52 -60.75
C GLY A 487 -44.86 -36.79 -60.57
N SER A 488 -44.27 -36.39 -59.44
CA SER A 488 -42.86 -36.66 -59.15
C SER A 488 -42.62 -38.16 -58.96
N VAL A 489 -41.40 -38.61 -59.28
CA VAL A 489 -40.95 -39.97 -59.06
C VAL A 489 -39.71 -39.92 -58.16
N THR A 490 -39.69 -40.70 -57.09
CA THR A 490 -38.53 -40.83 -56.21
C THR A 490 -38.04 -42.27 -56.17
N ASP A 491 -36.73 -42.45 -56.05
CA ASP A 491 -36.13 -43.74 -55.69
C ASP A 491 -36.55 -44.15 -54.28
N VAL A 492 -36.91 -45.43 -54.15
CA VAL A 492 -37.22 -46.04 -52.85
C VAL A 492 -36.10 -47.03 -52.53
N PRO A 493 -35.34 -46.83 -51.45
CA PRO A 493 -34.32 -47.80 -51.07
C PRO A 493 -35.00 -49.11 -50.67
N VAL A 494 -34.41 -50.26 -51.04
CA VAL A 494 -34.99 -51.58 -50.75
C VAL A 494 -35.18 -51.83 -49.24
N THR A 495 -34.41 -51.14 -48.39
CA THR A 495 -34.54 -51.18 -46.93
C THR A 495 -35.88 -50.66 -46.41
N ASP A 496 -36.53 -49.77 -47.16
CA ASP A 496 -37.82 -49.18 -46.79
C ASP A 496 -39.01 -50.01 -47.35
N VAL A 497 -38.70 -51.10 -48.07
CA VAL A 497 -39.68 -51.95 -48.74
C VAL A 497 -39.77 -53.29 -48.01
N THR A 498 -40.99 -53.75 -47.78
CA THR A 498 -41.21 -55.10 -47.25
C THR A 498 -41.10 -56.09 -48.41
N VAL A 499 -40.07 -56.95 -48.37
CA VAL A 499 -39.80 -57.97 -49.39
C VAL A 499 -40.12 -59.36 -48.84
N SER A 500 -40.94 -60.13 -49.55
CA SER A 500 -41.29 -61.50 -49.16
C SER A 500 -41.36 -62.46 -50.35
N SER A 501 -41.27 -63.76 -50.06
CA SER A 501 -41.31 -64.84 -51.04
C SER A 501 -42.39 -65.84 -50.65
N SER A 502 -43.28 -66.21 -51.58
CA SER A 502 -44.33 -67.22 -51.33
C SER A 502 -43.77 -68.61 -51.00
N ARG A 503 -42.52 -68.85 -51.42
CA ARG A 503 -41.77 -70.10 -51.25
C ARG A 503 -40.32 -69.77 -50.91
N SER A 504 -40.11 -69.44 -49.63
CA SER A 504 -38.77 -69.17 -49.08
C SER A 504 -37.84 -70.38 -49.14
N ASP A 505 -38.41 -71.59 -49.27
CA ASP A 505 -37.69 -72.85 -49.52
C ASP A 505 -37.16 -72.98 -50.97
N ARG A 506 -37.42 -72.01 -51.83
CA ARG A 506 -36.98 -71.96 -53.25
C ARG A 506 -36.19 -70.70 -53.56
N ILE A 507 -36.78 -69.54 -53.23
CA ILE A 507 -36.13 -68.24 -53.29
C ILE A 507 -36.19 -67.64 -51.89
N LYS A 508 -35.06 -67.60 -51.19
CA LYS A 508 -34.94 -67.03 -49.85
C LYS A 508 -34.75 -65.52 -49.96
N VAL A 509 -35.35 -64.77 -49.04
CA VAL A 509 -35.19 -63.31 -48.95
C VAL A 509 -34.42 -62.98 -47.69
N THR A 510 -33.33 -62.24 -47.81
CA THR A 510 -32.55 -61.73 -46.67
C THR A 510 -32.21 -60.27 -46.92
N ASN A 511 -32.65 -59.35 -46.06
CA ASN A 511 -32.37 -57.91 -46.16
C ASN A 511 -32.66 -57.27 -47.55
N GLY A 512 -33.72 -57.74 -48.23
CA GLY A 512 -34.07 -57.24 -49.56
C GLY A 512 -33.29 -57.85 -50.72
N GLU A 513 -32.41 -58.82 -50.45
CA GLU A 513 -31.69 -59.63 -51.43
C GLU A 513 -32.39 -60.98 -51.62
N LEU A 514 -32.45 -61.45 -52.87
CA LEU A 514 -33.03 -62.74 -53.25
C LEU A 514 -31.93 -63.77 -53.45
N GLU A 515 -32.05 -64.96 -52.86
CA GLU A 515 -31.10 -66.07 -53.00
C GLU A 515 -31.84 -67.32 -53.51
N ALA A 516 -31.37 -67.92 -54.60
CA ALA A 516 -31.94 -69.16 -55.10
C ALA A 516 -31.38 -70.38 -54.35
N VAL A 517 -32.24 -71.06 -53.59
CA VAL A 517 -31.82 -72.14 -52.67
C VAL A 517 -32.22 -73.54 -53.15
N ALA A 518 -33.30 -73.69 -53.92
CA ALA A 518 -33.72 -74.98 -54.47
C ALA A 518 -34.64 -74.83 -55.69
N LEU A 519 -34.65 -75.83 -56.58
CA LEU A 519 -35.42 -75.83 -57.84
C LEU A 519 -36.92 -75.58 -57.63
N GLY A 520 -37.46 -74.60 -58.36
CA GLY A 520 -38.88 -74.27 -58.35
C GLY A 520 -39.13 -72.78 -58.59
N SER A 521 -40.39 -72.39 -58.69
CA SER A 521 -40.77 -70.98 -58.83
C SER A 521 -41.31 -70.43 -57.50
N SER A 522 -41.03 -69.16 -57.22
CA SER A 522 -41.65 -68.41 -56.13
C SER A 522 -42.19 -67.08 -56.64
N TYR A 523 -43.29 -66.62 -56.06
CA TYR A 523 -43.72 -65.23 -56.17
C TYR A 523 -42.97 -64.38 -55.15
N ILE A 524 -42.38 -63.30 -55.62
CA ILE A 524 -41.74 -62.26 -54.83
C ILE A 524 -42.69 -61.07 -54.73
N TYR A 525 -43.00 -60.67 -53.50
CA TYR A 525 -43.84 -59.51 -53.21
C TYR A 525 -42.99 -58.39 -52.65
N LEU A 526 -43.18 -57.18 -53.17
CA LEU A 526 -42.52 -55.95 -52.74
C LEU A 526 -43.61 -54.96 -52.33
N GLU A 527 -43.64 -54.57 -51.06
CA GLU A 527 -44.68 -53.68 -50.52
C GLU A 527 -44.08 -52.37 -49.98
N TYR A 528 -44.64 -51.25 -50.44
CA TYR A 528 -44.27 -49.90 -50.01
C TYR A 528 -45.50 -49.00 -50.01
N GLY A 529 -45.74 -48.30 -48.90
CA GLY A 529 -46.85 -47.35 -48.77
C GLY A 529 -48.24 -47.91 -49.12
N GLY A 530 -48.49 -49.19 -48.82
CA GLY A 530 -49.75 -49.88 -49.11
C GLY A 530 -49.96 -50.28 -50.59
N LYS A 531 -48.91 -50.19 -51.42
CA LYS A 531 -48.89 -50.69 -52.81
C LYS A 531 -47.98 -51.92 -52.89
N THR A 532 -48.37 -52.91 -53.70
CA THR A 532 -47.63 -54.18 -53.83
C THR A 532 -47.26 -54.48 -55.28
N ILE A 533 -46.02 -54.86 -55.51
CA ILE A 533 -45.54 -55.44 -56.77
C ILE A 533 -45.42 -56.96 -56.56
N GLN A 534 -45.89 -57.75 -57.51
CA GLN A 534 -45.71 -59.20 -57.53
C GLN A 534 -44.94 -59.61 -58.79
N SER A 535 -43.87 -60.39 -58.63
CA SER A 535 -43.12 -60.97 -59.74
C SER A 535 -42.78 -62.43 -59.48
N THR A 536 -42.56 -63.21 -60.53
CA THR A 536 -42.20 -64.63 -60.43
C THR A 536 -40.71 -64.80 -60.71
N VAL A 537 -40.00 -65.45 -59.79
CA VAL A 537 -38.59 -65.82 -59.97
C VAL A 537 -38.46 -67.33 -59.89
N LYS A 538 -37.81 -67.93 -60.88
CA LYS A 538 -37.58 -69.38 -60.95
C LYS A 538 -36.14 -69.74 -60.59
N ALA A 539 -35.96 -70.57 -59.57
CA ALA A 539 -34.67 -71.19 -59.28
C ALA A 539 -34.38 -72.31 -60.29
N THR A 540 -33.28 -72.19 -61.02
CA THR A 540 -32.80 -73.16 -62.03
C THR A 540 -31.46 -73.76 -61.65
N ARG A 541 -31.06 -74.83 -62.35
CA ARG A 541 -29.75 -75.46 -62.16
C ARG A 541 -28.64 -74.66 -62.79
#